data_AF-A0A660WTG0-F1
#
_entry.id   AF-A0A660WTG0-F1
#
_cell.length_a   1.000
_cell.length_b   1.000
_cell.length_c   1.000
_cell.angle_alpha   90.00
_cell.angle_beta   90.00
_cell.angle_gamma   90.00
#
_symmetry.space_group_name_H-M   'P 1'
#
loop_
_entity.id
_entity.type
_entity.pdbx_description
1 polymer ?
#
loop_
_entity_poly.entity_id
_entity_poly.type
_entity_poly.pdbx_seq_one_letter_code
_entity_poly.pdbx_strand_id
1 'polypeptide(L)'
;MIKNKLDLLKLARQLGNIARACRIMGYSRDSFYRFKRLYQTGGELALQEISRKKPIYKNRVAREIEEEVVKIARENPALGPVRVSNELKKKGMFISPGGVRCVWLRHGMETFPKDRTLSDNKRLKALEAKMAEEKLILTEAQLAALERKKEQKEAEGEIETEHPGYLGSQDTFYVGTLKGVGRIYQQTFIDTYSRVAFAKLYDRKN
;
A
#
# COMPACT_ATOMS: atom_id res chain seq x y z
N MET A 1 -1.86 10.31 -15.26
CA MET A 1 -0.52 10.94 -15.37
C MET A 1 -0.59 12.17 -16.28
N ILE A 2 -0.09 13.34 -15.85
CA ILE A 2 -0.12 14.60 -16.63
C ILE A 2 1.00 14.63 -17.69
N LYS A 3 2.19 14.15 -17.30
CA LYS A 3 3.44 14.23 -18.07
C LYS A 3 3.30 13.70 -19.50
N ASN A 4 2.75 12.50 -19.67
CA ASN A 4 2.59 11.89 -20.99
C ASN A 4 1.68 12.70 -21.95
N LYS A 5 0.64 13.38 -21.42
CA LYS A 5 -0.25 14.21 -22.24
C LYS A 5 0.42 15.52 -22.64
N LEU A 6 1.23 16.08 -21.75
CA LEU A 6 2.03 17.28 -22.00
C LEU A 6 3.13 17.00 -23.03
N ASP A 7 3.81 15.86 -22.90
CA ASP A 7 4.88 15.43 -23.80
C ASP A 7 4.36 15.22 -25.22
N LEU A 8 3.14 14.70 -25.39
CA LEU A 8 2.50 14.60 -26.71
C LEU A 8 2.30 15.98 -27.36
N LEU A 9 1.89 16.99 -26.60
CA LEU A 9 1.70 18.36 -27.12
C LEU A 9 3.04 19.02 -27.49
N LYS A 10 4.08 18.79 -26.69
CA LYS A 10 5.44 19.27 -26.97
C LYS A 10 6.05 18.58 -28.19
N LEU A 11 5.91 17.26 -28.29
CA LEU A 11 6.42 16.46 -29.40
C LEU A 11 5.77 16.85 -30.73
N ALA A 12 4.45 17.10 -30.73
CA ALA A 12 3.76 17.59 -31.92
C ALA A 12 4.24 18.98 -32.36
N ARG A 13 4.63 19.85 -31.41
CA ARG A 13 5.22 21.17 -31.71
C ARG A 13 6.63 21.05 -32.29
N GLN A 14 7.46 20.17 -31.74
CA GLN A 14 8.82 19.94 -32.24
C GLN A 14 8.85 19.31 -33.64
N LEU A 15 7.95 18.36 -33.91
CA LEU A 15 7.89 17.66 -35.19
C LEU A 15 7.13 18.45 -36.29
N GLY A 16 6.35 19.47 -35.92
CA GLY A 16 5.42 20.15 -36.83
C GLY A 16 4.32 19.24 -37.41
N ASN A 17 4.27 17.96 -37.01
CA ASN A 17 3.38 16.95 -37.57
C ASN A 17 2.67 16.17 -36.46
N ILE A 18 1.37 16.46 -36.32
CA ILE A 18 0.50 15.87 -35.31
C ILE A 18 0.33 14.37 -35.52
N ALA A 19 0.17 13.92 -36.77
CA ALA A 19 -0.05 12.50 -37.08
C ALA A 19 1.17 11.64 -36.73
N ARG A 20 2.37 12.16 -36.99
CA ARG A 20 3.63 11.50 -36.63
C ARG A 20 3.83 11.45 -35.11
N ALA A 21 3.58 12.54 -34.40
CA ALA A 21 3.65 12.58 -32.94
C ALA A 21 2.65 11.61 -32.28
N CYS A 22 1.42 11.54 -32.79
CA CYS A 22 0.38 10.61 -32.32
C CYS A 22 0.79 9.14 -32.54
N ARG A 23 1.40 8.82 -33.68
CA ARG A 23 1.89 7.46 -34.00
C ARG A 23 3.02 7.02 -33.08
N ILE A 24 3.96 7.92 -32.77
CA ILE A 24 5.11 7.64 -31.89
C ILE A 24 4.66 7.39 -30.46
N MET A 25 3.69 8.16 -29.95
CA MET A 25 3.23 8.05 -28.55
C MET A 25 2.01 7.13 -28.36
N GLY A 26 1.49 6.51 -29.43
CA GLY A 26 0.35 5.59 -29.34
C GLY A 26 -1.00 6.26 -29.04
N TYR A 27 -1.18 7.54 -29.36
CA TYR A 27 -2.46 8.25 -29.17
C TYR A 27 -3.22 8.40 -30.48
N SER A 28 -4.56 8.45 -30.39
CA SER A 28 -5.38 8.86 -31.53
C SER A 28 -5.26 10.38 -31.78
N ARG A 29 -5.45 10.80 -33.04
CA ARG A 29 -5.53 12.23 -33.40
C ARG A 29 -6.63 12.96 -32.62
N ASP A 30 -7.74 12.30 -32.35
CA ASP A 30 -8.84 12.85 -31.54
C ASP A 30 -8.42 13.13 -30.10
N SER A 31 -7.61 12.22 -29.52
CA SER A 31 -7.06 12.41 -28.18
C SER A 31 -6.15 13.64 -28.12
N PHE A 32 -5.34 13.87 -29.17
CA PHE A 32 -4.51 15.07 -29.29
C PHE A 32 -5.34 16.35 -29.27
N TYR A 33 -6.37 16.46 -30.12
CA TYR A 33 -7.20 17.67 -30.16
C TYR A 33 -7.98 17.89 -28.86
N ARG A 34 -8.41 16.80 -28.20
CA ARG A 34 -9.02 16.88 -26.87
C ARG A 34 -8.06 17.42 -25.82
N PHE A 35 -6.82 16.93 -25.77
CA PHE A 35 -5.79 17.42 -24.85
C PHE A 35 -5.37 18.86 -25.16
N LYS A 36 -5.24 19.22 -26.44
CA LYS A 36 -4.95 20.58 -26.88
C LYS A 36 -6.03 21.55 -26.41
N ARG A 37 -7.31 21.19 -26.53
CA ARG A 37 -8.45 21.99 -26.04
C ARG A 37 -8.39 22.17 -24.53
N LEU A 38 -8.18 21.09 -23.78
CA LEU A 38 -8.05 21.14 -22.31
C LEU A 38 -6.89 22.03 -21.87
N TYR A 39 -5.74 21.90 -22.53
CA TYR A 39 -4.56 22.71 -22.25
C TYR A 39 -4.79 24.20 -22.55
N GLN A 40 -5.50 24.52 -23.63
CA GLN A 40 -5.87 25.91 -23.95
C GLN A 40 -6.87 26.51 -22.96
N THR A 41 -7.79 25.71 -22.42
CA THR A 41 -8.83 26.20 -21.49
C THR A 41 -8.33 26.33 -20.04
N GLY A 42 -7.43 25.48 -19.58
CA GLY A 42 -7.01 25.46 -18.17
C GLY A 42 -5.57 25.03 -17.91
N GLY A 43 -4.68 25.20 -18.91
CA GLY A 43 -3.25 24.97 -18.79
C GLY A 43 -2.88 23.52 -18.47
N GLU A 44 -1.75 23.33 -17.80
CA GLU A 44 -1.22 22.01 -17.44
C GLU A 44 -2.13 21.26 -16.45
N LEU A 45 -2.79 21.98 -15.55
CA LEU A 45 -3.67 21.41 -14.54
C LEU A 45 -4.92 20.78 -15.18
N ALA A 46 -5.44 21.34 -16.27
CA ALA A 46 -6.60 20.78 -16.98
C ALA A 46 -6.31 19.45 -17.72
N LEU A 47 -5.03 19.07 -17.89
CA LEU A 47 -4.66 17.75 -18.42
C LEU A 47 -4.74 16.64 -17.37
N GLN A 48 -4.97 17.00 -16.10
CA GLN A 48 -5.25 16.02 -15.06
C GLN A 48 -6.43 15.12 -15.44
N GLU A 49 -6.27 13.85 -15.12
CA GLU A 49 -7.23 12.83 -15.46
C GLU A 49 -8.36 12.85 -14.43
N ILE A 50 -9.42 13.62 -14.73
CA ILE A 50 -10.61 13.64 -13.91
C ILE A 50 -11.28 12.28 -14.06
N SER A 51 -11.30 11.49 -12.97
CA SER A 51 -12.00 10.22 -12.95
C SER A 51 -13.47 10.44 -13.31
N ARG A 52 -13.94 9.76 -14.34
CA ARG A 52 -15.36 9.76 -14.73
C ARG A 52 -16.22 8.90 -13.79
N LYS A 53 -15.59 8.10 -12.92
CA LYS A 53 -16.29 7.23 -11.98
C LYS A 53 -16.89 8.09 -10.87
N LYS A 54 -18.19 8.38 -10.98
CA LYS A 54 -18.97 9.02 -9.93
C LYS A 54 -19.57 7.96 -9.00
N PRO A 55 -19.61 8.19 -7.68
CA PRO A 55 -20.29 7.28 -6.76
C PRO A 55 -21.80 7.23 -7.06
N ILE A 56 -22.37 6.03 -7.06
CA ILE A 56 -23.81 5.80 -7.25
C ILE A 56 -24.47 5.74 -5.88
N TYR A 57 -25.05 6.85 -5.43
CA TYR A 57 -25.67 6.95 -4.10
C TYR A 57 -26.90 6.04 -3.92
N LYS A 58 -27.61 5.70 -5.01
CA LYS A 58 -28.78 4.80 -4.96
C LYS A 58 -28.44 3.38 -4.50
N ASN A 59 -27.21 2.93 -4.74
CA ASN A 59 -26.74 1.60 -4.34
C ASN A 59 -26.06 1.63 -2.96
N ARG A 60 -26.20 2.75 -2.22
CA ARG A 60 -25.61 2.89 -0.89
C ARG A 60 -26.44 2.11 0.12
N VAL A 61 -25.74 1.46 1.03
CA VAL A 61 -26.35 0.80 2.19
C VAL A 61 -27.02 1.87 3.06
N ALA A 62 -28.12 1.51 3.73
CA ALA A 62 -28.77 2.40 4.69
C ALA A 62 -27.76 2.96 5.71
N ARG A 63 -27.97 4.22 6.12
CA ARG A 63 -27.04 4.95 7.00
C ARG A 63 -26.80 4.22 8.32
N GLU A 64 -27.87 3.67 8.90
CA GLU A 64 -27.86 2.90 10.15
C GLU A 64 -26.93 1.68 10.06
N ILE A 65 -27.02 0.91 8.98
CA ILE A 65 -26.16 -0.25 8.75
C ILE A 65 -24.70 0.20 8.55
N GLU A 66 -24.49 1.31 7.84
CA GLU A 66 -23.15 1.85 7.61
C GLU A 66 -22.48 2.29 8.92
N GLU A 67 -23.21 2.99 9.80
CA GLU A 67 -22.74 3.41 11.12
C GLU A 67 -22.39 2.21 12.01
N GLU A 68 -23.24 1.17 12.02
CA GLU A 68 -22.97 -0.03 12.82
C GLU A 68 -21.77 -0.83 12.30
N VAL A 69 -21.60 -0.94 10.98
CA VAL A 69 -20.41 -1.56 10.37
C VAL A 69 -19.13 -0.84 10.80
N VAL A 70 -19.17 0.49 10.86
CA VAL A 70 -18.04 1.32 11.31
C VAL A 70 -17.79 1.13 12.80
N LYS A 71 -18.84 1.07 13.61
CA LYS A 71 -18.75 0.84 15.06
C LYS A 71 -18.11 -0.50 15.39
N ILE A 72 -18.61 -1.60 14.80
CA ILE A 72 -18.06 -2.95 15.00
C ILE A 72 -16.58 -3.01 14.57
N ALA A 73 -16.23 -2.35 13.47
CA ALA A 73 -14.84 -2.31 12.99
C ALA A 73 -13.89 -1.54 13.92
N ARG A 74 -14.40 -0.62 14.74
CA ARG A 74 -13.62 0.11 15.75
C ARG A 74 -13.51 -0.67 17.07
N GLU A 75 -14.60 -1.29 17.50
CA GLU A 75 -14.65 -2.10 18.71
C GLU A 75 -13.78 -3.35 18.56
N ASN A 76 -13.91 -4.04 17.43
CA ASN A 76 -13.17 -5.27 17.13
C ASN A 76 -12.46 -5.17 15.76
N PRO A 77 -11.34 -4.45 15.69
CA PRO A 77 -10.58 -4.26 14.45
C PRO A 77 -10.22 -5.57 13.75
N ALA A 78 -9.98 -6.64 14.53
CA ALA A 78 -9.59 -7.96 14.07
C ALA A 78 -10.64 -8.74 13.28
N LEU A 79 -11.89 -8.30 13.27
CA LEU A 79 -12.95 -9.02 12.59
C LEU A 79 -12.88 -8.83 11.07
N GLY A 80 -12.93 -9.95 10.37
CA GLY A 80 -13.07 -10.00 8.92
C GLY A 80 -14.49 -9.65 8.45
N PRO A 81 -14.67 -9.33 7.16
CA PRO A 81 -15.96 -8.87 6.60
C PRO A 81 -17.08 -9.93 6.74
N VAL A 82 -16.71 -11.21 6.68
CA VAL A 82 -17.65 -12.33 6.88
C VAL A 82 -18.16 -12.38 8.31
N ARG A 83 -17.28 -12.17 9.30
CA ARG A 83 -17.67 -12.20 10.72
C ARG A 83 -18.59 -11.03 11.06
N VAL A 84 -18.24 -9.83 10.59
CA VAL A 84 -19.05 -8.62 10.80
C VAL A 84 -20.42 -8.74 10.13
N SER A 85 -20.50 -9.31 8.93
CA SER A 85 -21.77 -9.62 8.27
C SER A 85 -22.64 -10.56 9.12
N ASN A 86 -22.04 -11.60 9.72
CA ASN A 86 -22.77 -12.52 10.62
C ASN A 86 -23.21 -11.86 11.93
N GLU A 87 -22.40 -10.97 12.51
CA GLU A 87 -22.78 -10.22 13.71
C GLU A 87 -23.93 -9.25 13.44
N LEU A 88 -23.92 -8.58 12.29
CA LEU A 88 -25.02 -7.73 11.87
C LEU A 88 -26.28 -8.54 11.62
N LYS A 89 -26.15 -9.74 11.03
CA LYS A 89 -27.28 -10.66 10.84
C LYS A 89 -27.94 -11.05 12.15
N LYS A 90 -27.16 -11.24 13.24
CA LYS A 90 -27.71 -11.48 14.59
C LYS A 90 -28.49 -10.29 15.14
N LYS A 91 -28.10 -9.06 14.76
CA LYS A 91 -28.79 -7.81 15.11
C LYS A 91 -29.99 -7.50 14.20
N GLY A 92 -30.35 -8.40 13.27
CA GLY A 92 -31.43 -8.18 12.30
C GLY A 92 -31.05 -7.30 11.10
N MET A 93 -29.77 -6.92 10.97
CA MET A 93 -29.27 -6.12 9.85
C MET A 93 -28.62 -7.01 8.79
N PHE A 94 -29.11 -6.93 7.56
CA PHE A 94 -28.63 -7.76 6.46
C PHE A 94 -27.69 -6.98 5.54
N ILE A 95 -26.42 -7.36 5.54
CA ILE A 95 -25.42 -6.85 4.60
C ILE A 95 -24.50 -8.00 4.16
N SER A 96 -24.19 -8.06 2.87
CA SER A 96 -23.25 -9.06 2.36
C SER A 96 -21.81 -8.75 2.82
N PRO A 97 -20.92 -9.76 2.95
CA PRO A 97 -19.51 -9.52 3.27
C PRO A 97 -18.82 -8.56 2.29
N GLY A 98 -19.21 -8.61 1.01
CA GLY A 98 -18.75 -7.66 -0.01
C GLY A 98 -19.24 -6.23 0.26
N GLY A 99 -20.49 -6.07 0.69
CA GLY A 99 -21.05 -4.78 1.11
C GLY A 99 -20.30 -4.18 2.30
N VAL A 100 -19.97 -5.00 3.31
CA VAL A 100 -19.14 -4.60 4.46
C VAL A 100 -17.78 -4.07 3.99
N ARG A 101 -17.11 -4.77 3.07
CA ARG A 101 -15.84 -4.32 2.49
C ARG A 101 -15.98 -2.99 1.73
N CYS A 102 -17.05 -2.81 0.96
CA CYS A 102 -17.32 -1.56 0.25
C CYS A 102 -17.60 -0.39 1.20
N VAL A 103 -18.22 -0.63 2.36
CA VAL A 103 -18.34 0.37 3.43
C VAL A 103 -16.95 0.73 3.96
N TRP A 104 -16.14 -0.26 4.33
CA TRP A 104 -14.79 -0.01 4.85
C TRP A 104 -13.88 0.76 3.89
N LEU A 105 -13.90 0.43 2.59
CA LEU A 105 -13.13 1.17 1.59
C LEU A 105 -13.48 2.65 1.52
N ARG A 106 -14.74 3.00 1.79
CA ARG A 106 -15.18 4.41 1.80
C ARG A 106 -14.72 5.16 3.05
N HIS A 107 -14.57 4.46 4.16
CA HIS A 107 -14.10 5.01 5.44
C HIS A 107 -12.59 4.80 5.68
N GLY A 108 -11.84 4.29 4.70
CA GLY A 108 -10.41 4.03 4.83
C GLY A 108 -10.06 2.94 5.85
N MET A 109 -10.94 1.95 6.05
CA MET A 109 -10.81 0.87 7.04
C MET A 109 -10.66 -0.51 6.38
N GLU A 110 -10.15 -0.58 5.16
CA GLU A 110 -10.15 -1.80 4.35
C GLU A 110 -9.16 -2.87 4.80
N THR A 111 -8.03 -2.46 5.37
CA THR A 111 -6.94 -3.37 5.76
C THR A 111 -7.00 -3.67 7.26
N PHE A 112 -7.24 -4.94 7.55
CA PHE A 112 -6.74 -5.60 8.76
C PHE A 112 -5.74 -6.66 8.28
N PRO A 113 -4.56 -6.81 8.91
CA PRO A 113 -3.48 -7.60 8.34
C PRO A 113 -3.86 -9.07 8.42
N LYS A 114 -4.15 -9.68 7.27
CA LYS A 114 -3.99 -11.11 7.07
C LYS A 114 -2.64 -11.46 6.47
N ASP A 115 -1.92 -10.46 5.95
CA ASP A 115 -0.65 -10.64 5.24
C ASP A 115 0.51 -10.00 5.99
N ARG A 116 1.60 -10.78 6.10
CA ARG A 116 2.88 -10.54 6.81
C ARG A 116 3.74 -9.44 6.18
N THR A 117 3.15 -8.52 5.43
CA THR A 117 3.88 -7.60 4.52
C THR A 117 3.29 -6.20 4.41
N LEU A 118 2.16 -5.92 5.06
CA LEU A 118 1.46 -4.63 4.93
C LEU A 118 1.58 -3.79 6.20
N SER A 119 2.63 -2.96 6.20
CA SER A 119 2.97 -1.86 7.13
C SER A 119 1.81 -0.86 7.42
N ASP A 120 0.72 -0.89 6.63
CA ASP A 120 -0.38 0.08 6.70
C ASP A 120 -1.69 -0.51 7.26
N ASN A 121 -1.69 -0.76 8.57
CA ASN A 121 -2.90 -1.10 9.33
C ASN A 121 -3.81 0.12 9.50
N LYS A 122 -4.62 0.44 8.48
CA LYS A 122 -5.47 1.65 8.49
C LYS A 122 -6.54 1.64 9.59
N ARG A 123 -7.06 0.45 9.96
CA ARG A 123 -7.97 0.34 11.13
C ARG A 123 -7.28 0.63 12.45
N LEU A 124 -6.04 0.17 12.59
CA LEU A 124 -5.27 0.37 13.81
C LEU A 124 -4.79 1.82 13.91
N LYS A 125 -4.40 2.43 12.78
CA LYS A 125 -4.15 3.88 12.68
C LYS A 125 -5.40 4.70 13.02
N ALA A 126 -6.58 4.28 12.55
CA ALA A 126 -7.84 4.94 12.89
C ALA A 126 -8.18 4.80 14.39
N LEU A 127 -7.82 3.69 15.02
CA LEU A 127 -7.94 3.49 16.46
C LEU A 127 -6.94 4.37 17.23
N GLU A 128 -5.67 4.37 16.83
CA GLU A 128 -4.61 5.22 17.41
C GLU A 128 -4.95 6.72 17.32
N ALA A 129 -5.49 7.18 16.19
CA ALA A 129 -5.94 8.56 16.02
C ALA A 129 -7.07 8.92 17.00
N LYS A 130 -8.04 8.01 17.18
CA LYS A 130 -9.13 8.19 18.15
C LYS A 130 -8.63 8.14 19.60
N MET A 131 -7.65 7.30 19.91
CA MET A 131 -7.01 7.28 21.23
C MET A 131 -6.35 8.63 21.55
N ALA A 132 -5.67 9.23 20.56
CA ALA A 132 -5.03 10.53 20.71
C ALA A 132 -6.03 11.66 20.94
N GLU A 133 -7.22 11.60 20.32
CA GLU A 133 -8.27 12.61 20.46
C GLU A 133 -9.12 12.45 21.73
N GLU A 134 -9.51 11.21 22.11
CA GLU A 134 -10.58 10.99 23.09
C GLU A 134 -10.10 10.38 24.44
N LYS A 135 -8.80 10.05 24.61
CA LYS A 135 -8.27 9.39 25.84
C LYS A 135 -9.18 8.25 26.36
N LEU A 136 -9.56 7.35 25.45
CA LEU A 136 -10.45 6.22 25.75
C LEU A 136 -9.71 5.08 26.48
N ILE A 137 -10.45 4.37 27.34
CA ILE A 137 -10.05 3.08 27.90
C ILE A 137 -10.20 2.03 26.80
N LEU A 138 -9.11 1.33 26.48
CA LEU A 138 -9.09 0.29 25.46
C LEU A 138 -9.82 -0.98 25.93
N THR A 139 -10.49 -1.66 25.00
CA THR A 139 -11.03 -3.01 25.25
C THR A 139 -9.93 -4.06 25.10
N GLU A 140 -10.09 -5.23 25.75
CA GLU A 140 -9.13 -6.34 25.67
C GLU A 140 -8.82 -6.76 24.21
N ALA A 141 -9.84 -6.74 23.35
CA ALA A 141 -9.69 -7.05 21.93
C ALA A 141 -8.83 -6.02 21.17
N GLN A 142 -8.86 -4.75 21.59
CA GLN A 142 -8.04 -3.69 21.03
C GLN A 142 -6.58 -3.78 21.52
N LEU A 143 -6.37 -4.10 22.79
CA LEU A 143 -5.04 -4.31 23.37
C LEU A 143 -4.33 -5.50 22.69
N ALA A 144 -5.01 -6.64 22.56
CA ALA A 144 -4.48 -7.82 21.87
C ALA A 144 -4.16 -7.55 20.39
N ALA A 145 -4.89 -6.63 19.74
CA ALA A 145 -4.60 -6.22 18.36
C ALA A 145 -3.34 -5.34 18.26
N LEU A 146 -3.11 -4.47 19.25
CA LEU A 146 -1.90 -3.64 19.34
C LEU A 146 -0.66 -4.49 19.67
N GLU A 147 -0.78 -5.43 20.60
CA GLU A 147 0.29 -6.36 20.97
C GLU A 147 0.73 -7.21 19.77
N ARG A 148 -0.21 -7.79 19.02
CA ARG A 148 0.11 -8.53 17.79
C ARG A 148 0.80 -7.67 16.72
N LYS A 149 0.47 -6.38 16.62
CA LYS A 149 1.18 -5.45 15.72
C LYS A 149 2.62 -5.24 16.17
N LYS A 150 2.84 -5.15 17.49
CA LYS A 150 4.18 -4.99 18.08
C LYS A 150 5.03 -6.24 17.84
N GLU A 151 4.49 -7.42 18.13
CA GLU A 151 5.14 -8.71 17.84
C GLU A 151 5.43 -8.90 16.35
N GLN A 152 4.55 -8.42 15.47
CA GLN A 152 4.79 -8.45 14.01
C GLN A 152 5.94 -7.54 13.58
N LYS A 153 6.04 -6.32 14.13
CA LYS A 153 7.20 -5.43 13.88
C LYS A 153 8.51 -6.05 14.35
N GLU A 154 8.49 -6.68 15.53
CA GLU A 154 9.64 -7.41 16.07
C GLU A 154 10.01 -8.62 15.18
N ALA A 155 9.03 -9.34 14.64
CA ALA A 155 9.25 -10.47 13.74
C ALA A 155 9.67 -10.09 12.31
N GLU A 156 9.26 -8.92 11.80
CA GLU A 156 9.71 -8.38 10.50
C GLU A 156 11.18 -7.95 10.52
N GLY A 157 11.82 -7.93 11.69
CA GLY A 157 13.22 -7.54 11.83
C GLY A 157 13.44 -6.07 11.50
N GLU A 158 12.46 -5.20 11.82
CA GLU A 158 12.70 -3.77 11.93
C GLU A 158 13.64 -3.56 13.13
N ILE A 159 14.93 -3.79 12.90
CA ILE A 159 15.95 -3.53 13.89
C ILE A 159 16.13 -2.01 13.92
N GLU A 160 15.74 -1.41 15.03
CA GLU A 160 16.02 0.01 15.27
C GLU A 160 17.54 0.19 15.34
N THR A 161 18.06 0.98 14.39
CA THR A 161 19.48 1.28 14.26
C THR A 161 19.62 2.79 14.18
N GLU A 162 20.50 3.36 14.99
CA GLU A 162 20.53 4.82 15.16
C GLU A 162 21.53 5.50 14.21
N HIS A 163 22.63 4.82 13.87
CA HIS A 163 23.69 5.34 13.00
C HIS A 163 24.48 4.20 12.32
N PRO A 164 25.28 4.49 11.27
CA PRO A 164 26.17 3.49 10.67
C PRO A 164 27.12 2.89 11.71
N GLY A 165 27.39 1.59 11.62
CA GLY A 165 28.25 0.84 12.55
C GLY A 165 27.57 0.43 13.86
N TYR A 166 26.31 0.80 14.09
CA TYR A 166 25.57 0.47 15.32
C TYR A 166 25.31 -1.05 15.44
N LEU A 167 24.83 -1.67 14.36
CA LEU A 167 24.59 -3.11 14.32
C LEU A 167 24.90 -3.67 12.92
N GLY A 168 25.62 -4.77 12.91
CA GLY A 168 25.92 -5.54 11.71
C GLY A 168 25.26 -6.91 11.74
N SER A 169 24.76 -7.35 10.59
CA SER A 169 24.31 -8.72 10.37
C SER A 169 25.36 -9.47 9.57
N GLN A 170 25.76 -10.65 10.04
CA GLN A 170 26.75 -11.49 9.36
C GLN A 170 26.17 -12.87 9.09
N ASP A 171 26.37 -13.36 7.86
CA ASP A 171 25.94 -14.70 7.47
C ASP A 171 26.95 -15.37 6.54
N THR A 172 27.03 -16.70 6.59
CA THR A 172 27.89 -17.53 5.75
C THR A 172 27.05 -18.49 4.92
N PHE A 173 27.06 -18.31 3.59
CA PHE A 173 26.30 -19.13 2.65
C PHE A 173 27.19 -19.93 1.71
N TYR A 174 26.75 -21.13 1.37
CA TYR A 174 27.41 -21.97 0.37
C TYR A 174 27.08 -21.45 -1.04
N VAL A 175 28.11 -21.20 -1.84
CA VAL A 175 27.96 -20.66 -3.21
C VAL A 175 27.96 -21.78 -4.25
N GLY A 176 28.85 -22.76 -4.11
CA GLY A 176 29.02 -23.82 -5.10
C GLY A 176 30.33 -24.56 -4.97
N THR A 177 30.61 -25.47 -5.90
CA THR A 177 31.88 -26.20 -5.99
C THR A 177 32.59 -25.85 -7.29
N LEU A 178 33.86 -25.47 -7.20
CA LEU A 178 34.67 -25.03 -8.34
C LEU A 178 35.78 -26.05 -8.61
N LYS A 179 35.90 -26.48 -9.87
CA LYS A 179 36.85 -27.52 -10.27
C LYS A 179 38.28 -27.07 -9.97
N GLY A 180 39.02 -27.88 -9.20
CA GLY A 180 40.39 -27.58 -8.79
C GLY A 180 40.54 -26.80 -7.48
N VAL A 181 39.45 -26.20 -6.96
CA VAL A 181 39.47 -25.43 -5.70
C VAL A 181 38.62 -26.10 -4.62
N GLY A 182 37.51 -26.75 -4.99
CA GLY A 182 36.61 -27.40 -4.05
C GLY A 182 35.39 -26.53 -3.72
N ARG A 183 34.83 -26.69 -2.51
CA ARG A 183 33.61 -25.98 -2.09
C ARG A 183 33.93 -24.53 -1.77
N ILE A 184 33.11 -23.61 -2.25
CA ILE A 184 33.21 -22.17 -2.00
C ILE A 184 32.04 -21.71 -1.13
N TYR A 185 32.38 -20.97 -0.09
CA TYR A 185 31.47 -20.31 0.83
C TYR A 185 31.67 -18.80 0.72
N GLN A 186 30.58 -18.03 0.78
CA GLN A 186 30.61 -16.59 0.87
C GLN A 186 30.16 -16.18 2.25
N GLN A 187 31.00 -15.43 2.93
CA GLN A 187 30.63 -14.73 4.14
C GLN A 187 30.25 -13.30 3.76
N THR A 188 29.07 -12.87 4.17
CA THR A 188 28.59 -11.51 3.93
C THR A 188 28.32 -10.84 5.26
N PHE A 189 28.82 -9.62 5.40
CA PHE A 189 28.50 -8.72 6.49
C PHE A 189 27.72 -7.54 5.93
N ILE A 190 26.62 -7.18 6.58
CA ILE A 190 25.74 -6.08 6.17
C ILE A 190 25.56 -5.16 7.37
N ASP A 191 25.87 -3.88 7.18
CA ASP A 191 25.51 -2.85 8.14
C ASP A 191 24.00 -2.58 8.06
N THR A 192 23.28 -2.81 9.17
CA THR A 192 21.81 -2.80 9.19
C THR A 192 21.20 -1.41 9.03
N TYR A 193 21.98 -0.35 9.29
CA TYR A 193 21.56 1.04 9.11
C TYR A 193 21.78 1.54 7.67
N SER A 194 23.02 1.54 7.22
CA SER A 194 23.45 2.06 5.91
C SER A 194 23.16 1.11 4.75
N ARG A 195 22.86 -0.17 5.05
CA ARG A 195 22.64 -1.24 4.07
C ARG A 195 23.85 -1.50 3.17
N VAL A 196 25.03 -1.07 3.61
CA VAL A 196 26.29 -1.37 2.94
C VAL A 196 26.70 -2.81 3.29
N ALA A 197 27.03 -3.59 2.27
CA ALA A 197 27.40 -4.99 2.40
C ALA A 197 28.83 -5.26 1.92
N PHE A 198 29.55 -6.08 2.67
CA PHE A 198 30.85 -6.62 2.32
C PHE A 198 30.75 -8.13 2.20
N ALA A 199 31.34 -8.69 1.15
CA ALA A 199 31.36 -10.13 0.93
C ALA A 199 32.78 -10.63 0.68
N LYS A 200 33.10 -11.80 1.25
CA LYS A 200 34.38 -12.48 1.04
C LYS A 200 34.16 -13.97 0.82
N LEU A 201 34.88 -14.53 -0.15
CA LEU A 201 34.83 -15.93 -0.50
C LEU A 201 35.90 -16.72 0.25
N TYR A 202 35.53 -17.92 0.69
CA TYR A 202 36.38 -18.88 1.38
C TYR A 202 36.22 -20.26 0.76
N ASP A 203 37.31 -21.03 0.75
CA ASP A 203 37.35 -22.43 0.32
C ASP A 203 36.95 -23.41 1.44
N ARG A 204 36.65 -22.88 2.64
CA ARG A 204 36.22 -23.62 3.83
C ARG A 204 35.09 -22.88 4.53
N LYS A 205 34.25 -23.62 5.25
CA LYS A 205 33.19 -23.04 6.07
C LYS A 205 33.81 -22.54 7.38
N ASN A 206 33.87 -21.22 7.53
CA ASN A 206 34.23 -20.52 8.77
C ASN A 206 32.99 -20.02 9.49
#